data_AF-A0A960RL47-F1
#
_entry.id   AF-A0A960RL47-F1
#
_cell.length_a   1.000
_cell.length_b   1.000
_cell.length_c   1.000
_cell.angle_alpha   90.00
_cell.angle_beta   90.00
_cell.angle_gamma   90.00
#
_symmetry.space_group_name_H-M   'P 1'
#
loop_
_entity.id
_entity.type
_entity.pdbx_description
1 polymer ?
#
loop_
_entity_poly.entity_id
_entity_poly.type
_entity_poly.pdbx_seq_one_letter_code
_entity_poly.pdbx_strand_id
1 'polypeptide(L)'
;PEKRFRMGGEALIAREDPWIVSLSAYCCERTPNRFIQDRQNLISIYHRDAGLIIGGGNTKLQPFWSTLTVGDPTLVSPVGATRETNLAPDVAVAYTPESSSIAEPEPQRWVQRIAAAGAEIEWSFTVISAAQLRLALRLIKAAPDGRAVASHLTFIPYLGTTAKLSNGTEHTLTAESWSATGLNTLAHHQWQLSLPEAATVRWPVLPHNPYTNDGHADFPEGRLVVSLPLDAAQPQHELTLTIAG
;
A
#
# COMPACT_ATOMS: atom_id res chain seq x y z
N PRO A 1 18.03 3.95 22.01
CA PRO A 1 16.60 4.23 21.73
C PRO A 1 15.75 2.99 22.05
N GLU A 2 14.54 3.16 22.56
CA GLU A 2 13.62 2.03 22.75
C GLU A 2 13.37 1.32 21.41
N LYS A 3 13.29 -0.01 21.45
CA LYS A 3 13.02 -0.82 20.25
C LYS A 3 11.61 -0.58 19.70
N ARG A 4 10.69 -0.07 20.50
CA ARG A 4 9.28 0.09 20.14
C ARG A 4 8.75 1.41 20.66
N PHE A 5 7.88 2.03 19.87
CA PHE A 5 7.16 3.23 20.25
C PHE A 5 5.69 3.07 19.87
N ARG A 6 4.78 3.35 20.80
CA ARG A 6 3.34 3.37 20.56
C ARG A 6 2.77 4.75 20.82
N MET A 7 1.84 5.16 19.98
CA MET A 7 0.95 6.29 20.25
C MET A 7 -0.42 5.71 20.62
N GLY A 8 -0.53 5.22 21.86
CA GLY A 8 -1.71 4.47 22.30
C GLY A 8 -2.05 3.31 21.37
N GLY A 9 -3.31 3.24 20.96
CA GLY A 9 -3.79 2.28 19.95
C GLY A 9 -3.64 2.75 18.49
N GLU A 10 -3.25 4.01 18.26
CA GLU A 10 -3.36 4.68 16.96
C GLU A 10 -2.14 4.51 16.07
N ALA A 11 -0.97 4.21 16.63
CA ALA A 11 0.23 3.95 15.84
C ALA A 11 1.25 3.08 16.60
N LEU A 12 2.05 2.35 15.81
CA LEU A 12 3.18 1.57 16.27
C LEU A 12 4.38 1.79 15.36
N ILE A 13 5.54 2.05 15.96
CA ILE A 13 6.84 1.92 15.30
C ILE A 13 7.58 0.79 16.02
N ALA A 14 7.86 -0.30 15.30
CA ALA A 14 8.63 -1.42 15.79
C ALA A 14 9.98 -1.48 15.07
N ARG A 15 11.07 -1.36 15.84
CA ARG A 15 12.45 -1.44 15.36
C ARG A 15 13.03 -2.78 15.79
N GLU A 16 13.11 -3.70 14.84
CA GLU A 16 13.79 -4.99 14.99
C GLU A 16 14.96 -5.01 14.01
N ASP A 17 16.06 -4.40 14.45
CA ASP A 17 17.25 -4.13 13.64
C ASP A 17 17.66 -5.36 12.80
N PRO A 18 17.83 -5.23 11.47
CA PRO A 18 17.87 -4.01 10.64
C PRO A 18 16.52 -3.47 10.12
N TRP A 19 15.40 -4.08 10.50
CA TRP A 19 14.07 -3.73 10.04
C TRP A 19 13.38 -2.68 10.92
N ILE A 20 12.58 -1.84 10.28
CA ILE A 20 11.62 -0.97 10.95
C ILE A 20 10.25 -1.15 10.29
N VAL A 21 9.25 -1.52 11.08
CA VAL A 21 7.85 -1.59 10.68
C VAL A 21 7.10 -0.45 11.36
N SER A 22 6.40 0.37 10.57
CA SER A 22 5.56 1.46 11.05
C SER A 22 4.13 1.24 10.60
N LEU A 23 3.22 1.12 11.57
CA LEU A 23 1.80 0.87 11.34
C LEU A 23 0.98 2.03 11.92
N SER A 24 0.02 2.53 11.16
CA SER A 24 -0.95 3.53 11.60
C SER A 24 -2.34 2.90 11.68
N ALA A 25 -2.95 2.93 12.85
CA ALA A 25 -4.37 2.59 13.04
C ALA A 25 -5.27 3.83 13.07
N TYR A 26 -4.72 5.03 12.85
CA TYR A 26 -5.48 6.26 12.78
C TYR A 26 -6.34 6.30 11.51
N CYS A 27 -7.66 6.19 11.70
CA CYS A 27 -8.67 6.33 10.66
C CYS A 27 -9.44 7.65 10.87
N CYS A 28 -9.77 8.33 9.79
CA CYS A 28 -10.64 9.50 9.87
C CYS A 28 -11.48 9.61 8.60
N GLU A 29 -12.61 10.31 8.72
CA GLU A 29 -13.43 10.62 7.56
C GLU A 29 -12.65 11.44 6.53
N ARG A 30 -13.01 11.25 5.26
CA ARG A 30 -12.52 12.10 4.18
C ARG A 30 -12.96 13.53 4.42
N THR A 31 -12.11 14.44 4.01
CA THR A 31 -12.41 15.87 4.05
C THR A 31 -12.52 16.42 2.63
N PRO A 32 -13.51 17.30 2.37
CA PRO A 32 -13.62 17.96 1.07
C PRO A 32 -12.44 18.93 0.82
N ASN A 33 -11.69 19.31 1.85
CA ASN A 33 -10.55 20.20 1.69
C ASN A 33 -9.44 19.55 0.85
N ARG A 34 -9.17 20.14 -0.33
CA ARG A 34 -8.14 19.65 -1.27
C ARG A 34 -6.74 19.50 -0.69
N PHE A 35 -6.38 20.25 0.35
CA PHE A 35 -5.04 20.21 0.95
C PHE A 35 -4.86 19.14 2.03
N ILE A 36 -5.95 18.54 2.54
CA ILE A 36 -5.87 17.54 3.61
C ILE A 36 -6.02 16.15 3.00
N GLN A 37 -4.93 15.39 2.94
CA GLN A 37 -4.90 14.05 2.34
C GLN A 37 -5.85 13.06 3.04
N ASP A 38 -6.36 12.10 2.28
CA ASP A 38 -7.22 11.05 2.80
C ASP A 38 -6.37 9.99 3.50
N ARG A 39 -6.73 9.61 4.72
CA ARG A 39 -6.01 8.58 5.49
C ARG A 39 -6.34 7.21 4.91
N GLN A 40 -5.50 6.73 4.01
CA GLN A 40 -5.74 5.52 3.21
C GLN A 40 -4.56 4.53 3.23
N ASN A 41 -3.33 5.02 3.43
CA ASN A 41 -2.12 4.22 3.52
C ASN A 41 -1.66 4.11 4.98
N LEU A 42 -1.66 2.88 5.49
CA LEU A 42 -1.49 2.60 6.92
C LEU A 42 -0.19 1.84 7.24
N ILE A 43 0.59 1.44 6.23
CA ILE A 43 1.77 0.57 6.39
C ILE A 43 3.01 1.29 5.85
N SER A 44 4.11 1.21 6.58
CA SER A 44 5.43 1.58 6.08
C SER A 44 6.48 0.60 6.57
N ILE A 45 7.35 0.14 5.67
CA ILE A 45 8.42 -0.82 5.97
C ILE A 45 9.73 -0.24 5.47
N TYR A 46 10.70 -0.19 6.37
CA TYR A 46 12.04 0.31 6.14
C TYR A 46 13.06 -0.78 6.48
N HIS A 47 14.16 -0.78 5.75
CA HIS A 47 15.35 -1.56 6.07
C HIS A 47 16.57 -0.65 6.02
N ARG A 48 17.52 -0.84 6.95
CA ARG A 48 18.75 -0.02 7.06
C ARG A 48 19.43 0.22 5.70
N ASP A 49 19.61 -0.84 4.93
CA ASP A 49 20.41 -0.81 3.70
C ASP A 49 19.61 -0.45 2.44
N ALA A 50 18.27 -0.51 2.51
CA ALA A 50 17.41 -0.23 1.36
C ALA A 50 16.63 1.09 1.48
N GLY A 51 16.61 1.69 2.67
CA GLY A 51 15.79 2.85 2.96
C GLY A 51 14.32 2.47 3.21
N LEU A 52 13.41 3.43 2.96
CA LEU A 52 11.97 3.18 2.98
C LEU A 52 11.59 2.38 1.72
N ILE A 53 11.06 1.17 1.91
CA ILE A 53 10.70 0.26 0.82
C ILE A 53 9.22 0.38 0.52
N ILE A 54 8.37 0.10 1.51
CA ILE A 54 6.91 0.16 1.40
C ILE A 54 6.41 1.40 2.15
N GLY A 55 5.43 2.09 1.58
CA GLY A 55 4.84 3.31 2.10
C GLY A 55 4.82 4.40 1.04
N GLY A 56 4.98 5.66 1.44
CA GLY A 56 5.02 6.77 0.48
C GLY A 56 3.91 7.80 0.65
N GLY A 57 3.18 7.71 1.76
CA GLY A 57 2.25 8.73 2.22
C GLY A 57 0.80 8.49 1.80
N ASN A 58 -0.02 9.45 2.16
CA ASN A 58 -1.43 9.50 1.82
C ASN A 58 -1.61 10.44 0.61
N THR A 59 -2.76 10.34 -0.06
CA THR A 59 -3.13 11.26 -1.14
C THR A 59 -4.66 11.38 -1.17
N LYS A 60 -5.22 11.95 -2.23
CA LYS A 60 -6.65 11.95 -2.53
C LYS A 60 -6.89 11.27 -3.86
N LEU A 61 -8.13 10.84 -4.12
CA LEU A 61 -8.59 10.42 -5.44
C LEU A 61 -7.66 9.41 -6.14
N GLN A 62 -7.01 8.55 -5.35
CA GLN A 62 -6.10 7.55 -5.87
C GLN A 62 -6.20 6.28 -5.00
N PRO A 63 -7.21 5.44 -5.26
CA PRO A 63 -7.48 4.24 -4.46
C PRO A 63 -6.32 3.25 -4.44
N PHE A 64 -5.52 3.16 -5.50
CA PHE A 64 -4.34 2.26 -5.57
C PHE A 64 -3.25 2.59 -4.55
N TRP A 65 -3.29 3.75 -3.89
CA TRP A 65 -2.39 4.09 -2.79
C TRP A 65 -2.91 3.64 -1.42
N SER A 66 -4.08 3.01 -1.38
CA SER A 66 -4.76 2.65 -0.13
C SER A 66 -4.39 1.24 0.29
N THR A 67 -4.23 1.01 1.59
CA THR A 67 -3.94 -0.33 2.10
C THR A 67 -5.11 -1.30 1.88
N LEU A 68 -6.35 -0.81 1.81
CA LEU A 68 -7.55 -1.60 1.53
C LEU A 68 -8.45 -0.81 0.56
N THR A 69 -8.97 -1.50 -0.45
CA THR A 69 -10.08 -1.02 -1.27
C THR A 69 -11.23 -2.03 -1.31
N VAL A 70 -12.45 -1.50 -1.45
CA VAL A 70 -13.68 -2.26 -1.70
C VAL A 70 -14.42 -1.65 -2.87
N GLY A 71 -14.52 -2.37 -3.98
CA GLY A 71 -14.98 -1.87 -5.28
C GLY A 71 -13.85 -1.78 -6.30
N ASP A 72 -14.12 -1.19 -7.46
CA ASP A 72 -13.14 -1.05 -8.53
C ASP A 72 -12.29 0.24 -8.35
N PRO A 73 -10.98 0.12 -8.07
CA PRO A 73 -10.08 1.27 -7.92
C PRO A 73 -9.96 2.16 -9.16
N THR A 74 -10.24 1.63 -10.35
CA THR A 74 -10.06 2.33 -11.63
C THR A 74 -11.16 3.35 -11.91
N LEU A 75 -12.24 3.33 -11.13
CA LEU A 75 -13.35 4.27 -11.25
C LEU A 75 -13.03 5.67 -10.71
N VAL A 76 -11.90 5.83 -10.02
CA VAL A 76 -11.47 7.12 -9.47
C VAL A 76 -10.27 7.61 -10.26
N SER A 77 -10.40 8.81 -10.79
CA SER A 77 -9.31 9.56 -11.40
C SER A 77 -9.11 10.87 -10.65
N PRO A 78 -7.88 11.42 -10.64
CA PRO A 78 -7.67 12.80 -10.22
C PRO A 78 -8.59 13.74 -10.99
N VAL A 79 -9.13 14.73 -10.29
CA VAL A 79 -9.89 15.83 -10.91
C VAL A 79 -9.36 17.16 -10.39
N GLY A 80 -9.51 18.19 -11.21
CA GLY A 80 -9.23 19.56 -10.82
C GLY A 80 -10.07 20.00 -9.62
N ALA A 81 -9.47 20.79 -8.74
CA ALA A 81 -10.11 21.19 -7.49
C ALA A 81 -9.97 22.70 -7.24
N THR A 82 -11.08 23.40 -7.01
CA THR A 82 -11.08 24.72 -6.36
C THR A 82 -11.19 24.54 -4.84
N ARG A 83 -11.19 25.64 -4.07
CA ARG A 83 -11.44 25.60 -2.62
C ARG A 83 -12.82 25.01 -2.26
N GLU A 84 -13.77 25.08 -3.19
CA GLU A 84 -15.16 24.65 -2.98
C GLU A 84 -15.43 23.25 -3.54
N THR A 85 -14.51 22.68 -4.31
CA THR A 85 -14.69 21.35 -4.90
C THR A 85 -14.70 20.28 -3.82
N ASN A 86 -15.80 19.51 -3.74
CA ASN A 86 -15.84 18.29 -2.96
C ASN A 86 -15.08 17.19 -3.73
N LEU A 87 -13.93 16.77 -3.20
CA LEU A 87 -13.13 15.69 -3.78
C LEU A 87 -13.51 14.29 -3.26
N ALA A 88 -14.67 14.14 -2.64
CA ALA A 88 -15.24 12.82 -2.41
C ALA A 88 -15.74 12.27 -3.76
N PRO A 89 -15.17 11.17 -4.27
CA PRO A 89 -15.60 10.66 -5.56
C PRO A 89 -16.98 10.01 -5.43
N ASP A 90 -17.87 10.32 -6.37
CA ASP A 90 -19.23 9.77 -6.45
C ASP A 90 -19.23 8.45 -7.23
N VAL A 91 -18.46 7.49 -6.72
CA VAL A 91 -18.36 6.14 -7.30
C VAL A 91 -18.36 5.10 -6.19
N ALA A 92 -18.76 3.87 -6.54
CA ALA A 92 -18.93 2.77 -5.60
C ALA A 92 -17.60 2.11 -5.17
N VAL A 93 -16.58 2.91 -4.83
CA VAL A 93 -15.31 2.43 -4.26
C VAL A 93 -15.01 3.06 -2.90
N ALA A 94 -14.79 2.21 -1.91
CA ALA A 94 -14.24 2.62 -0.61
C ALA A 94 -12.73 2.40 -0.63
N TYR A 95 -11.98 3.42 -0.23
CA TYR A 95 -10.52 3.38 -0.19
C TYR A 95 -9.92 4.06 1.06
N THR A 96 -10.75 4.67 1.89
CA THR A 96 -10.37 5.13 3.22
C THR A 96 -10.88 4.13 4.26
N PRO A 97 -10.01 3.58 5.13
CA PRO A 97 -10.43 2.71 6.21
C PRO A 97 -11.41 3.39 7.19
N GLU A 98 -12.42 2.65 7.60
CA GLU A 98 -13.40 3.03 8.64
C GLU A 98 -12.87 2.70 10.04
N SER A 99 -12.10 1.62 10.16
CA SER A 99 -11.42 1.25 11.40
C SER A 99 -10.13 0.51 11.13
N SER A 100 -9.20 0.61 12.08
CA SER A 100 -7.99 -0.18 12.09
C SER A 100 -7.54 -0.46 13.52
N SER A 101 -6.84 -1.58 13.73
CA SER A 101 -6.27 -1.94 15.03
C SER A 101 -4.94 -2.66 14.84
N ILE A 102 -4.03 -2.51 15.81
CA ILE A 102 -2.68 -3.10 15.79
C ILE A 102 -2.49 -4.01 17.00
N ALA A 103 -2.11 -5.25 16.75
CA ALA A 103 -1.77 -6.25 17.76
C ALA A 103 -0.31 -6.73 17.62
N GLU A 104 0.27 -7.14 18.74
CA GLU A 104 1.61 -7.73 18.86
C GLU A 104 1.48 -9.14 19.42
N PRO A 105 1.01 -10.13 18.63
CA PRO A 105 0.71 -11.46 19.15
C PRO A 105 1.95 -12.21 19.63
N GLU A 106 3.10 -11.96 19.02
CA GLU A 106 4.37 -12.64 19.27
C GLU A 106 5.54 -11.65 19.08
N PRO A 107 6.73 -11.93 19.65
CA PRO A 107 7.93 -11.17 19.34
C PRO A 107 8.20 -11.12 17.83
N GLN A 108 8.62 -9.96 17.31
CA GLN A 108 8.95 -9.75 15.88
C GLN A 108 7.78 -9.97 14.91
N ARG A 109 6.56 -10.11 15.43
CA ARG A 109 5.33 -10.31 14.66
C ARG A 109 4.29 -9.27 15.04
N TRP A 110 3.79 -8.56 14.04
CA TRP A 110 2.73 -7.56 14.19
C TRP A 110 1.56 -7.90 13.30
N VAL A 111 0.37 -7.58 13.78
CA VAL A 111 -0.88 -7.79 13.04
C VAL A 111 -1.63 -6.48 12.98
N GLN A 112 -2.14 -6.14 11.81
CA GLN A 112 -3.01 -4.99 11.60
C GLN A 112 -4.32 -5.44 10.96
N ARG A 113 -5.44 -5.19 11.63
CA ARG A 113 -6.77 -5.34 11.03
C ARG A 113 -7.25 -4.01 10.48
N ILE A 114 -7.90 -4.05 9.33
CA ILE A 114 -8.37 -2.86 8.60
C ILE A 114 -9.73 -3.20 8.02
N ALA A 115 -10.71 -2.33 8.26
CA ALA A 115 -12.05 -2.48 7.71
C ALA A 115 -12.47 -1.26 6.89
N ALA A 116 -13.22 -1.50 5.83
CA ALA A 116 -13.85 -0.49 5.00
C ALA A 116 -15.09 -1.08 4.31
N ALA A 117 -16.19 -0.32 4.23
CA ALA A 117 -17.43 -0.74 3.57
C ALA A 117 -17.92 -2.13 4.01
N GLY A 118 -17.76 -2.46 5.30
CA GLY A 118 -18.16 -3.74 5.88
C GLY A 118 -17.27 -4.95 5.57
N ALA A 119 -16.26 -4.81 4.69
CA ALA A 119 -15.19 -5.78 4.51
C ALA A 119 -14.09 -5.57 5.56
N GLU A 120 -13.36 -6.64 5.90
CA GLU A 120 -12.25 -6.62 6.84
C GLU A 120 -11.10 -7.49 6.36
N ILE A 121 -9.88 -6.95 6.41
CA ILE A 121 -8.65 -7.66 6.11
C ILE A 121 -7.70 -7.63 7.31
N GLU A 122 -6.78 -8.59 7.35
CA GLU A 122 -5.70 -8.66 8.31
C GLU A 122 -4.37 -8.76 7.58
N TRP A 123 -3.48 -7.81 7.84
CA TRP A 123 -2.07 -7.93 7.51
C TRP A 123 -1.31 -8.47 8.72
N SER A 124 -0.33 -9.32 8.47
CA SER A 124 0.69 -9.67 9.44
C SER A 124 2.08 -9.44 8.86
N PHE A 125 2.99 -9.00 9.72
CA PHE A 125 4.37 -8.66 9.38
C PHE A 125 5.26 -9.40 10.36
N THR A 126 6.14 -10.25 9.85
CA THR A 126 7.04 -11.06 10.67
C THR A 126 8.47 -10.87 10.18
N VAL A 127 9.35 -10.36 11.03
CA VAL A 127 10.79 -10.38 10.75
C VAL A 127 11.29 -11.81 10.89
N ILE A 128 11.81 -12.37 9.81
CA ILE A 128 12.32 -13.75 9.75
C ILE A 128 13.83 -13.77 9.99
N SER A 129 14.54 -12.79 9.41
CA SER A 129 15.97 -12.62 9.57
C SER A 129 16.38 -11.18 9.28
N ALA A 130 17.68 -10.88 9.41
CA ALA A 130 18.22 -9.59 9.00
C ALA A 130 17.95 -9.26 7.52
N ALA A 131 17.80 -10.27 6.65
CA ALA A 131 17.58 -10.05 5.22
C ALA A 131 16.14 -10.30 4.78
N GLN A 132 15.24 -10.83 5.64
CA GLN A 132 13.91 -11.26 5.23
C GLN A 132 12.80 -10.82 6.20
N LEU A 133 11.75 -10.25 5.62
CA LEU A 133 10.49 -9.94 6.27
C LEU A 133 9.34 -10.61 5.51
N ARG A 134 8.53 -11.40 6.22
CA ARG A 134 7.32 -12.00 5.68
C ARG A 134 6.14 -11.05 5.90
N LEU A 135 5.34 -10.86 4.86
CA LEU A 135 4.04 -10.23 4.92
C LEU A 135 2.99 -11.26 4.58
N ALA A 136 1.93 -11.40 5.38
CA ALA A 136 0.79 -12.22 5.02
C ALA A 136 -0.50 -11.42 5.14
N LEU A 137 -1.33 -11.50 4.11
CA LEU A 137 -2.61 -10.84 3.97
C LEU A 137 -3.72 -11.88 4.04
N ARG A 138 -4.78 -11.59 4.79
CA ARG A 138 -5.95 -12.46 4.90
C ARG A 138 -7.25 -11.66 4.84
N LEU A 139 -8.22 -12.17 4.10
CA LEU A 139 -9.61 -11.73 4.15
C LEU A 139 -10.27 -12.28 5.41
N ILE A 140 -10.70 -11.40 6.29
CA ILE A 140 -11.44 -11.76 7.52
C ILE A 140 -12.94 -11.76 7.24
N LYS A 141 -13.40 -10.77 6.48
CA LYS A 141 -14.80 -10.59 6.11
C LYS A 141 -14.90 -9.97 4.72
N ALA A 142 -15.65 -10.60 3.83
CA ALA A 142 -15.96 -10.04 2.52
C ALA A 142 -16.92 -8.84 2.63
N ALA A 143 -16.95 -7.99 1.61
CA ALA A 143 -17.94 -6.93 1.52
C ALA A 143 -19.36 -7.53 1.46
N PRO A 144 -20.32 -7.02 2.25
CA PRO A 144 -21.67 -7.58 2.30
C PRO A 144 -22.45 -7.43 0.98
N ASP A 145 -22.05 -6.48 0.14
CA ASP A 145 -22.64 -6.21 -1.17
C ASP A 145 -21.92 -6.94 -2.33
N GLY A 146 -20.95 -7.80 -2.03
CA GLY A 146 -20.21 -8.60 -3.00
C GLY A 146 -19.17 -7.83 -3.82
N ARG A 147 -18.90 -6.55 -3.51
CA ARG A 147 -17.83 -5.80 -4.18
C ARG A 147 -16.47 -6.44 -3.92
N ALA A 148 -15.61 -6.36 -4.94
CA ALA A 148 -14.25 -6.88 -4.88
C ALA A 148 -13.45 -6.21 -3.75
N VAL A 149 -12.68 -7.01 -3.02
CA VAL A 149 -11.77 -6.54 -1.97
C VAL A 149 -10.35 -6.68 -2.49
N ALA A 150 -9.52 -5.65 -2.31
CA ALA A 150 -8.10 -5.73 -2.63
C ALA A 150 -7.26 -4.97 -1.61
N SER A 151 -6.02 -5.40 -1.44
CA SER A 151 -5.01 -4.64 -0.70
C SER A 151 -3.92 -4.14 -1.65
N HIS A 152 -3.40 -2.95 -1.41
CA HIS A 152 -2.34 -2.36 -2.21
C HIS A 152 -1.14 -2.01 -1.35
N LEU A 153 0.05 -2.36 -1.82
CA LEU A 153 1.33 -1.95 -1.25
C LEU A 153 2.01 -0.99 -2.21
N THR A 154 2.29 0.22 -1.73
CA THR A 154 3.03 1.24 -2.47
C THR A 154 4.52 1.10 -2.16
N PHE A 155 5.35 1.05 -3.19
CA PHE A 155 6.80 0.96 -3.09
C PHE A 155 7.44 2.29 -3.50
N ILE A 156 8.45 2.72 -2.76
CA ILE A 156 9.24 3.91 -3.08
C ILE A 156 10.15 3.60 -4.27
N PRO A 157 10.00 4.30 -5.40
CA PRO A 157 10.84 4.07 -6.57
C PRO A 157 12.17 4.83 -6.47
N TYR A 158 13.22 4.26 -7.08
CA TYR A 158 14.44 4.97 -7.45
C TYR A 158 14.37 5.26 -8.96
N LEU A 159 13.99 6.49 -9.31
CA LEU A 159 13.74 6.90 -10.70
C LEU A 159 14.98 6.72 -11.59
N GLY A 160 14.76 6.37 -12.85
CA GLY A 160 15.84 6.09 -13.80
C GLY A 160 16.60 4.78 -13.56
N THR A 161 16.21 4.00 -12.54
CA THR A 161 16.75 2.65 -12.27
C THR A 161 15.74 1.57 -12.64
N THR A 162 16.21 0.32 -12.72
CA THR A 162 15.44 -0.80 -13.27
C THR A 162 14.61 -1.52 -12.20
N ALA A 163 13.36 -1.83 -12.52
CA ALA A 163 12.56 -2.87 -11.89
C ALA A 163 12.64 -4.16 -12.73
N LYS A 164 12.93 -5.28 -12.09
CA LYS A 164 13.10 -6.60 -12.72
C LYS A 164 11.93 -7.51 -12.36
N LEU A 165 11.34 -8.13 -13.37
CA LEU A 165 10.18 -9.01 -13.23
C LEU A 165 10.59 -10.48 -13.41
N SER A 166 9.87 -11.41 -12.79
CA SER A 166 10.18 -12.86 -12.87
C SER A 166 10.08 -13.47 -14.27
N ASN A 167 9.39 -12.82 -15.21
CA ASN A 167 9.27 -13.26 -16.60
C ASN A 167 10.48 -12.84 -17.46
N GLY A 168 11.51 -12.24 -16.86
CA GLY A 168 12.71 -11.74 -17.55
C GLY A 168 12.56 -10.32 -18.11
N THR A 169 11.39 -9.70 -18.01
CA THR A 169 11.19 -8.31 -18.41
C THR A 169 11.85 -7.36 -17.41
N GLU A 170 12.51 -6.34 -17.93
CA GLU A 170 13.11 -5.25 -17.16
C GLU A 170 12.49 -3.92 -17.59
N HIS A 171 12.04 -3.12 -16.63
CA HIS A 171 11.50 -1.78 -16.87
C HIS A 171 12.34 -0.74 -16.15
N THR A 172 12.91 0.21 -16.89
CA THR A 172 13.47 1.42 -16.29
C THR A 172 12.32 2.30 -15.79
N LEU A 173 12.38 2.75 -14.54
CA LEU A 173 11.33 3.57 -13.93
C LEU A 173 11.40 5.02 -14.47
N THR A 174 10.73 5.24 -15.61
CA THR A 174 10.55 6.53 -16.29
C THR A 174 9.07 6.95 -16.24
N ALA A 175 8.68 7.96 -17.02
CA ALA A 175 7.28 8.37 -17.15
C ALA A 175 6.40 7.34 -17.89
N GLU A 176 7.00 6.34 -18.56
CA GLU A 176 6.24 5.34 -19.30
C GLU A 176 5.49 4.39 -18.35
N SER A 177 4.18 4.31 -18.55
CA SER A 177 3.29 3.49 -17.75
C SER A 177 3.29 2.04 -18.22
N TRP A 178 3.30 1.11 -17.26
CA TRP A 178 3.18 -0.32 -17.51
C TRP A 178 2.42 -1.02 -16.39
N SER A 179 1.87 -2.19 -16.72
CA SER A 179 1.19 -3.08 -15.79
C SER A 179 1.55 -4.52 -16.13
N ALA A 180 1.77 -5.34 -15.12
CA ALA A 180 2.12 -6.75 -15.27
C ALA A 180 1.37 -7.62 -14.27
N THR A 181 1.03 -8.85 -14.68
CA THR A 181 0.34 -9.88 -13.89
C THR A 181 1.02 -11.23 -14.09
N GLY A 182 0.71 -12.23 -13.27
CA GLY A 182 1.31 -13.57 -13.39
C GLY A 182 2.81 -13.56 -13.08
N LEU A 183 3.24 -12.67 -12.19
CA LEU A 183 4.62 -12.56 -11.73
C LEU A 183 4.80 -13.31 -10.42
N ASN A 184 5.98 -13.93 -10.26
CA ASN A 184 6.39 -14.60 -9.02
C ASN A 184 7.35 -13.76 -8.19
N THR A 185 8.06 -12.82 -8.83
CA THR A 185 8.97 -11.90 -8.14
C THR A 185 9.00 -10.53 -8.81
N LEU A 186 9.19 -9.51 -8.00
CA LEU A 186 9.49 -8.13 -8.39
C LEU A 186 10.73 -7.69 -7.61
N ALA A 187 11.79 -7.27 -8.31
CA ALA A 187 13.00 -6.75 -7.69
C ALA A 187 13.27 -5.32 -8.14
N HIS A 188 13.74 -4.48 -7.21
CA HIS A 188 14.13 -3.12 -7.49
C HIS A 188 15.13 -2.64 -6.45
N HIS A 189 16.23 -2.03 -6.91
CA HIS A 189 17.33 -1.60 -6.04
C HIS A 189 17.79 -2.77 -5.13
N GLN A 190 17.85 -2.53 -3.81
CA GLN A 190 18.34 -3.49 -2.81
C GLN A 190 17.26 -4.44 -2.28
N TRP A 191 16.09 -4.55 -2.92
CA TRP A 191 15.03 -5.44 -2.46
C TRP A 191 14.42 -6.29 -3.58
N GLN A 192 13.92 -7.45 -3.17
CA GLN A 192 13.12 -8.36 -3.97
C GLN A 192 11.89 -8.79 -3.18
N LEU A 193 10.74 -8.80 -3.82
CA LEU A 193 9.46 -9.24 -3.27
C LEU A 193 9.00 -10.50 -3.99
N SER A 194 8.65 -11.55 -3.25
CA SER A 194 7.87 -12.66 -3.82
C SER A 194 6.41 -12.25 -3.99
N LEU A 195 5.82 -12.63 -5.12
CA LEU A 195 4.46 -12.28 -5.48
C LEU A 195 3.60 -13.54 -5.65
N PRO A 196 2.35 -13.55 -5.16
CA PRO A 196 1.37 -14.55 -5.57
C PRO A 196 0.95 -14.32 -7.02
N GLU A 197 0.50 -15.38 -7.69
CA GLU A 197 0.11 -15.36 -9.12
C GLU A 197 -0.95 -14.27 -9.43
N ALA A 198 -1.88 -14.04 -8.50
CA ALA A 198 -2.94 -13.06 -8.65
C ALA A 198 -2.49 -11.60 -8.46
N ALA A 199 -1.23 -11.35 -8.09
CA ALA A 199 -0.74 -9.99 -7.91
C ALA A 199 -0.68 -9.22 -9.25
N THR A 200 -1.03 -7.94 -9.18
CA THR A 200 -0.82 -7.00 -10.28
C THR A 200 0.19 -5.94 -9.86
N VAL A 201 1.21 -5.72 -10.68
CA VAL A 201 2.20 -4.65 -10.49
C VAL A 201 1.89 -3.51 -11.47
N ARG A 202 1.86 -2.27 -10.97
CA ARG A 202 1.58 -1.06 -11.76
C ARG A 202 2.64 0.01 -11.53
N TRP A 203 3.04 0.68 -12.61
CA TRP A 203 3.90 1.84 -12.59
C TRP A 203 3.52 2.84 -13.70
N PRO A 204 3.74 4.15 -13.48
CA PRO A 204 3.65 4.82 -12.20
C PRO A 204 2.19 4.95 -11.77
N VAL A 205 1.90 4.75 -10.49
CA VAL A 205 0.61 5.17 -9.91
C VAL A 205 0.78 6.55 -9.30
N LEU A 206 0.20 7.56 -9.95
CA LEU A 206 0.39 8.97 -9.61
C LEU A 206 -0.58 9.42 -8.50
N PRO A 207 -0.12 10.23 -7.53
CA PRO A 207 -1.01 10.81 -6.53
C PRO A 207 -1.90 11.91 -7.17
N HIS A 208 -2.92 12.33 -6.43
CA HIS A 208 -3.56 13.62 -6.72
C HIS A 208 -2.65 14.78 -6.29
N ASN A 209 -2.50 15.77 -7.16
CA ASN A 209 -1.77 17.00 -6.89
C ASN A 209 -2.74 18.16 -6.62
N PRO A 210 -2.87 18.64 -5.36
CA PRO A 210 -3.79 19.73 -5.03
C PRO A 210 -3.30 21.12 -5.49
N TYR A 211 -2.12 21.20 -6.09
CA TYR A 211 -1.49 22.43 -6.58
C TYR A 211 -1.62 22.62 -8.08
N THR A 212 -2.13 21.64 -8.83
CA THR A 212 -2.43 21.77 -10.27
C THR A 212 -3.91 22.00 -10.50
N ASN A 213 -4.24 22.66 -11.61
CA ASN A 213 -5.64 22.99 -11.93
C ASN A 213 -6.47 21.76 -12.27
N ASP A 214 -5.85 20.70 -12.79
CA ASP A 214 -6.47 19.45 -13.21
C ASP A 214 -6.28 18.31 -12.18
N GLY A 215 -5.53 18.55 -11.11
CA GLY A 215 -5.30 17.59 -10.05
C GLY A 215 -4.26 16.53 -10.37
N HIS A 216 -3.60 16.60 -11.53
CA HIS A 216 -2.61 15.61 -11.95
C HIS A 216 -1.21 15.91 -11.38
N ALA A 217 -0.56 14.87 -10.88
CA ALA A 217 0.84 14.88 -10.45
C ALA A 217 1.77 14.50 -11.60
N ASP A 218 3.05 14.82 -11.44
CA ASP A 218 4.09 14.44 -12.39
C ASP A 218 4.68 13.06 -12.04
N PHE A 219 5.27 12.38 -13.04
CA PHE A 219 5.80 11.03 -12.87
C PHE A 219 6.79 10.82 -11.70
N PRO A 220 7.63 11.79 -11.28
CA PRO A 220 8.54 11.59 -10.15
C PRO A 220 7.82 11.35 -8.83
N GLU A 221 6.55 11.77 -8.74
CA GLU A 221 5.71 11.58 -7.55
C GLU A 221 5.06 10.20 -7.51
N GLY A 222 5.18 9.42 -8.58
CA GLY A 222 4.58 8.10 -8.73
C GLY A 222 5.09 7.07 -7.73
N ARG A 223 4.29 6.02 -7.54
CA ARG A 223 4.68 4.81 -6.81
C ARG A 223 4.59 3.59 -7.70
N LEU A 224 5.45 2.63 -7.42
CA LEU A 224 5.28 1.27 -7.90
C LEU A 224 4.27 0.60 -6.97
N VAL A 225 3.18 0.06 -7.50
CA VAL A 225 2.09 -0.49 -6.68
C VAL A 225 1.90 -1.96 -6.98
N VAL A 226 1.90 -2.77 -5.91
CA VAL A 226 1.49 -4.17 -5.95
C VAL A 226 0.08 -4.27 -5.40
N SER A 227 -0.86 -4.77 -6.21
CA SER A 227 -2.25 -5.00 -5.84
C SER A 227 -2.52 -6.48 -5.64
N LEU A 228 -3.19 -6.83 -4.55
CA LEU A 228 -3.47 -8.18 -4.11
C LEU A 228 -4.99 -8.35 -3.97
N PRO A 229 -5.68 -8.95 -4.95
CA PRO A 229 -7.12 -9.18 -4.87
C PRO A 229 -7.43 -10.27 -3.82
N LEU A 230 -8.54 -10.12 -3.09
CA LEU A 230 -9.00 -11.08 -2.09
C LEU A 230 -10.45 -11.46 -2.37
N ASP A 231 -10.72 -12.76 -2.40
CA ASP A 231 -12.07 -13.31 -2.53
C ASP A 231 -12.19 -14.64 -1.78
N ALA A 232 -13.34 -15.31 -1.91
CA ALA A 232 -13.57 -16.60 -1.24
C ALA A 232 -12.68 -17.74 -1.77
N ALA A 233 -12.24 -17.67 -3.03
CA ALA A 233 -11.35 -18.67 -3.64
C ALA A 233 -9.88 -18.40 -3.30
N GLN A 234 -9.49 -17.14 -3.15
CA GLN A 234 -8.16 -16.70 -2.74
C GLN A 234 -8.24 -15.75 -1.54
N PRO A 235 -8.55 -16.26 -0.34
CA PRO A 235 -8.76 -15.43 0.84
C PRO A 235 -7.46 -15.01 1.52
N GLN A 236 -6.30 -15.44 1.02
CA GLN A 236 -5.02 -15.16 1.65
C GLN A 236 -3.89 -15.08 0.63
N HIS A 237 -2.90 -14.25 0.93
CA HIS A 237 -1.65 -14.11 0.19
C HIS A 237 -0.46 -14.08 1.14
N GLU A 238 0.65 -14.67 0.74
CA GLU A 238 1.93 -14.53 1.44
C GLU A 238 2.96 -13.91 0.49
N LEU A 239 3.73 -12.97 1.02
CA LEU A 239 4.83 -12.31 0.35
C LEU A 239 6.06 -12.37 1.25
N THR A 240 7.23 -12.49 0.65
CA THR A 240 8.52 -12.38 1.33
C THR A 240 9.28 -11.23 0.70
N LEU A 241 9.53 -10.20 1.50
CA LEU A 241 10.43 -9.12 1.17
C LEU A 241 11.85 -9.52 1.59
N THR A 242 12.76 -9.57 0.63
CA THR A 242 14.16 -9.95 0.82
C THR A 242 15.05 -8.78 0.44
N ILE A 243 16.08 -8.52 1.25
CA ILE A 243 17.13 -7.54 0.94
C ILE A 243 18.24 -8.25 0.18
N ALA A 244 18.64 -7.68 -0.96
CA ALA A 244 19.82 -8.13 -1.69
C ALA A 244 21.06 -7.76 -0.87
N GLY A 245 21.91 -8.75 -0.60
CA GLY A 245 23.19 -8.57 0.09
C GLY A 245 24.27 -7.95 -0.79
#